data_AF-M0IDQ3-F1
#
_entry.id   AF-M0IDQ3-F1
#
_cell.length_a   1.000
_cell.length_b   1.000
_cell.length_c   1.000
_cell.angle_alpha   90.00
_cell.angle_beta   90.00
_cell.angle_gamma   90.00
#
_symmetry.space_group_name_H-M   'P 1'
#
loop_
_entity.id
_entity.type
_entity.pdbx_description
1 polymer ?
#
loop_
_entity_poly.entity_id
_entity_poly.type
_entity_poly.pdbx_seq_one_letter_code
_entity_poly.pdbx_strand_id
1 'polypeptide(L)'
;MKAAEHSRNGRYGRFRLWRAAHQKLKANNGGYVFAVVSEGQVLKLKRMSARDVERRLNGISWYSSGHDGKGHQAKIPWPHLVDSR
;
A
#
# COMPACT_ATOMS: atom_id res chain seq x y z
N MET A 1 -10.20 -7.67 -3.05
CA MET A 1 -9.94 -6.46 -2.22
C MET A 1 -8.90 -6.82 -1.16
N LYS A 2 -7.92 -5.98 -0.85
CA LYS A 2 -6.88 -6.28 0.17
C LYS A 2 -6.70 -5.07 1.09
N ALA A 3 -6.81 -5.29 2.40
CA ALA A 3 -6.58 -4.28 3.43
C ALA A 3 -5.09 -4.25 3.82
N ALA A 4 -4.58 -3.07 4.17
CA ALA A 4 -3.24 -2.90 4.72
C ALA A 4 -3.34 -2.03 5.97
N GLU A 5 -2.79 -2.51 7.09
CA GLU A 5 -2.84 -1.88 8.42
C GLU A 5 -1.41 -1.63 8.89
N HIS A 6 -1.13 -0.49 9.55
CA HIS A 6 -0.15 -0.41 10.65
C HIS A 6 -0.10 0.94 11.39
N SER A 7 0.08 0.87 12.71
CA SER A 7 0.41 1.91 13.70
C SER A 7 1.79 1.64 14.35
N ARG A 8 2.70 2.64 14.38
CA ARG A 8 3.70 2.82 15.48
C ARG A 8 4.54 4.12 15.40
N ASN A 9 4.67 4.81 16.54
CA ASN A 9 5.77 5.69 16.99
C ASN A 9 6.28 6.79 16.04
N GLY A 10 5.52 7.89 15.87
CA GLY A 10 6.02 9.19 15.38
C GLY A 10 6.55 9.25 13.93
N ARG A 11 6.71 8.11 13.26
CA ARG A 11 6.94 7.98 11.82
C ARG A 11 5.63 7.60 11.17
N TYR A 12 5.31 8.20 10.03
CA TYR A 12 4.18 7.75 9.22
C TYR A 12 4.29 6.24 8.98
N GLY A 13 3.25 5.49 9.37
CA GLY A 13 3.10 4.08 9.00
C GLY A 13 3.23 3.89 7.48
N ARG A 14 3.56 2.67 7.05
CA ARG A 14 3.77 2.36 5.64
C ARG A 14 2.83 1.27 5.19
N PHE A 15 2.16 1.48 4.07
CA PHE A 15 1.52 0.40 3.34
C PHE A 15 2.58 -0.48 2.71
N ARG A 16 2.39 -1.79 2.80
CA ARG A 16 3.25 -2.78 2.15
C ARG A 16 2.49 -3.41 1.00
N LEU A 17 2.96 -3.16 -0.22
CA LEU A 17 2.45 -3.80 -1.42
C LEU A 17 3.44 -4.87 -1.86
N TRP A 18 2.92 -5.99 -2.34
CA TRP A 18 3.71 -7.09 -2.91
C TRP A 18 3.59 -7.05 -4.42
N ARG A 19 4.73 -7.14 -5.13
CA ARG A 19 4.79 -6.91 -6.59
C ARG A 19 3.87 -7.86 -7.34
N ALA A 20 3.94 -9.16 -7.04
CA ALA A 20 3.11 -10.17 -7.70
C ALA A 20 1.61 -9.93 -7.46
N ALA A 21 1.21 -9.63 -6.22
CA ALA A 21 -0.18 -9.33 -5.89
C ALA A 21 -0.67 -8.04 -6.59
N HIS A 22 0.20 -7.03 -6.70
CA HIS A 22 -0.10 -5.79 -7.40
C HIS A 22 -0.31 -6.02 -8.89
N GLN A 23 0.58 -6.77 -9.55
CA GLN A 23 0.43 -7.13 -10.96
C GLN A 23 -0.85 -7.94 -11.20
N LYS A 24 -1.17 -8.90 -10.33
CA LYS A 24 -2.43 -9.66 -10.42
C LYS A 24 -3.66 -8.77 -10.27
N LEU A 25 -3.66 -7.82 -9.33
CA LEU A 25 -4.76 -6.86 -9.19
C LEU A 25 -4.89 -5.98 -10.44
N LYS A 26 -3.76 -5.49 -11.00
CA LYS A 26 -3.76 -4.66 -12.20
C LYS A 26 -4.32 -5.39 -13.42
N ALA A 27 -3.90 -6.63 -13.64
CA ALA A 27 -4.36 -7.46 -14.75
C ALA A 27 -5.88 -7.71 -14.71
N ASN A 28 -6.47 -7.75 -13.51
CA ASN A 28 -7.90 -7.98 -13.31
C ASN A 28 -8.72 -6.68 -13.12
N ASN A 29 -8.18 -5.51 -13.47
CA ASN A 29 -8.79 -4.19 -13.20
C ASN A 29 -9.22 -4.01 -11.73
N GLY A 30 -8.53 -4.67 -10.80
CA GLY A 30 -8.76 -4.58 -9.37
C GLY A 30 -8.15 -3.35 -8.73
N GLY A 31 -8.29 -3.25 -7.42
CA GLY A 31 -7.79 -2.13 -6.64
C GLY A 31 -7.59 -2.43 -5.17
N TYR A 32 -7.28 -1.37 -4.43
CA TYR A 32 -6.94 -1.37 -3.03
C TYR A 32 -7.96 -0.57 -2.22
N VAL A 33 -8.11 -0.97 -0.98
CA VAL A 33 -8.73 -0.15 0.06
C VAL A 33 -7.68 0.06 1.13
N PHE A 34 -7.19 1.28 1.21
CA PHE A 34 -6.20 1.70 2.20
C PHE A 34 -6.93 2.22 3.43
N ALA A 35 -6.61 1.65 4.59
CA ALA A 35 -7.16 2.08 5.87
C ALA A 35 -6.01 2.48 6.80
N VAL A 36 -6.10 3.67 7.39
CA VAL A 36 -5.24 4.08 8.50
C VAL A 36 -6.06 3.90 9.76
N VAL A 37 -5.57 3.08 10.68
CA VAL A 37 -6.27 2.73 11.92
C VAL A 37 -5.40 3.12 13.11
N SER A 38 -5.99 3.75 14.12
CA SER A 38 -5.38 4.05 15.41
C SER A 38 -6.35 3.67 16.52
N GLU A 39 -5.87 2.93 17.52
CA GLU A 39 -6.69 2.56 18.70
C GLU A 39 -8.05 1.91 18.33
N GLY A 40 -8.06 1.08 17.28
CA GLY A 40 -9.27 0.42 16.79
C GLY A 40 -10.21 1.31 15.95
N GLN A 41 -9.89 2.59 15.77
CA GLN A 41 -10.67 3.53 14.95
C GLN A 41 -10.04 3.77 13.58
N VAL A 42 -10.86 3.77 12.52
CA VAL A 42 -10.43 4.12 11.17
C VAL A 42 -10.30 5.64 11.06
N LEU A 43 -9.07 6.13 10.96
CA LEU A 43 -8.77 7.57 10.80
C LEU A 43 -8.92 8.03 9.34
N LYS A 44 -8.50 7.18 8.40
CA LYS A 44 -8.54 7.47 6.95
C LYS A 44 -8.90 6.21 6.18
N LEU A 45 -9.72 6.36 5.15
CA LEU A 45 -10.05 5.29 4.22
C LEU A 45 -9.97 5.81 2.78
N LYS A 46 -9.24 5.13 1.90
CA LYS A 46 -9.18 5.47 0.47
C LYS A 46 -9.29 4.23 -0.40
N ARG A 47 -10.22 4.27 -1.35
CA ARG A 47 -10.30 3.29 -2.44
C ARG A 47 -9.53 3.81 -3.65
N MET A 48 -8.76 2.94 -4.29
CA MET A 48 -7.92 3.33 -5.43
C MET A 48 -7.69 2.14 -6.36
N SER A 49 -7.76 2.35 -7.67
CA SER A 49 -7.45 1.29 -8.63
C SER A 49 -5.96 0.92 -8.56
N ALA A 50 -5.60 -0.30 -8.95
CA ALA A 50 -4.20 -0.70 -9.00
C ALA A 50 -3.38 0.18 -9.97
N ARG A 51 -4.00 0.66 -11.06
CA ARG A 51 -3.39 1.59 -12.02
C ARG A 51 -3.12 2.96 -11.40
N ASP A 52 -4.07 3.49 -10.63
CA ASP A 52 -3.89 4.75 -9.91
C ASP A 52 -2.80 4.66 -8.84
N VAL A 53 -2.75 3.52 -8.14
CA VAL A 53 -1.66 3.22 -7.22
C VAL A 53 -0.33 3.24 -7.96
N GLU A 54 -0.21 2.53 -9.09
CA GLU A 54 1.01 2.51 -9.90
C GLU A 54 1.47 3.92 -10.33
N ARG A 55 0.53 4.79 -10.73
CA ARG A 55 0.84 6.21 -11.02
C ARG A 55 1.38 6.96 -9.80
N ARG A 56 0.84 6.69 -8.60
CA ARG A 56 1.33 7.28 -7.34
C ARG A 56 2.63 6.67 -6.83
N LEU A 57 2.98 5.47 -7.30
CA LEU A 57 4.26 4.83 -7.00
C LEU A 57 5.41 5.42 -7.82
N ASN A 58 5.19 6.43 -8.67
CA ASN A 58 6.26 7.00 -9.48
C ASN A 58 7.43 7.48 -8.59
N GLY A 59 8.57 6.78 -8.67
CA GLY A 59 9.75 6.97 -7.82
C GLY A 59 9.90 5.99 -6.62
N ILE A 60 8.93 5.13 -6.34
CA ILE A 60 8.99 4.12 -5.28
C ILE A 60 9.47 2.78 -5.85
N SER A 61 10.65 2.35 -5.43
CA SER A 61 11.24 1.08 -5.86
C SER A 61 10.58 -0.13 -5.19
N TRP A 62 10.55 -1.23 -5.95
CA TRP A 62 10.23 -2.56 -5.43
C TRP A 62 11.50 -3.20 -4.88
N TYR A 63 11.60 -3.37 -3.56
CA TYR A 63 12.77 -3.95 -2.90
C TYR A 63 12.57 -5.45 -2.68
N SER A 64 13.62 -6.24 -2.83
CA SER A 64 13.59 -7.65 -2.42
C SER A 64 13.32 -7.74 -0.92
N SER A 65 12.33 -8.53 -0.50
CA SER A 65 12.22 -8.89 0.90
C SER A 65 13.21 -10.02 1.17
N GLY A 66 14.29 -9.75 1.91
CA GLY A 66 15.30 -10.76 2.29
C GLY A 66 14.80 -11.90 3.20
N HIS A 67 13.48 -12.13 3.26
CA HIS A 67 12.84 -13.26 3.94
C HIS A 67 12.07 -14.10 2.90
N ASP A 68 12.41 -15.38 2.86
CA ASP A 68 11.71 -16.54 2.27
C ASP A 68 10.67 -16.24 1.18
N GLY A 69 11.12 -16.21 -0.08
CA GLY A 69 10.24 -16.46 -1.24
C GLY A 69 9.09 -15.46 -1.50
N LYS A 70 8.91 -14.42 -0.68
CA LYS A 70 7.79 -13.46 -0.84
C LYS A 70 8.04 -12.43 -1.96
N GLY A 71 9.25 -12.44 -2.54
CA GLY A 71 9.62 -11.66 -3.71
C GLY A 71 9.81 -10.18 -3.37
N HIS A 72 9.34 -9.32 -4.28
CA HIS A 72 9.58 -7.88 -4.18
C HIS A 72 8.41 -7.16 -3.50
N GLN A 73 8.72 -6.20 -2.63
CA GLN A 73 7.76 -5.36 -1.91
C GLN A 73 8.04 -3.86 -2.11
N ALA A 74 6.97 -3.07 -2.18
CA ALA A 74 7.02 -1.62 -2.07
C ALA A 74 6.52 -1.21 -0.68
N LYS A 75 7.27 -0.36 0.01
CA LYS A 75 6.90 0.23 1.30
C LYS A 75 6.59 1.71 1.08
N ILE A 76 5.31 2.08 1.19
CA ILE A 76 4.84 3.42 0.81
C ILE A 76 4.33 4.12 2.07
N PRO A 77 4.84 5.32 2.41
CA PRO A 77 4.27 6.13 3.49
C PRO A 77 2.76 6.32 3.27
N TRP A 78 1.95 6.08 4.30
CA TRP A 78 0.49 6.17 4.14
C TRP A 78 0.00 7.52 3.57
N PRO A 79 0.62 8.70 3.88
CA PRO A 79 0.14 9.96 3.35
C PRO A 79 0.16 10.03 1.83
N HIS A 80 1.12 9.37 1.16
CA HIS A 80 1.21 9.36 -0.30
C HIS A 80 -0.02 8.71 -0.97
N LEU A 81 -0.74 7.84 -0.26
CA LEU A 81 -1.87 7.10 -0.78
C LEU A 81 -3.22 7.59 -0.27
N VAL A 82 -3.28 8.17 0.93
CA VAL A 82 -4.56 8.62 1.51
C VAL A 82 -4.66 10.14 1.76
N ASP A 83 -3.54 10.86 1.87
CA ASP A 83 -3.49 12.32 1.98
C ASP A 83 -3.03 12.94 0.66
N SER A 84 -3.86 12.79 -0.38
CA SER A 84 -3.76 13.66 -1.55
C SER A 84 -4.72 14.83 -1.33
N ARG A 85 -4.17 16.00 -0.95
CA ARG A 85 -4.79 17.30 -1.20
C ARG A 85 -4.97 17.50 -2.71
#